data_AF-A0AAV0VYX6-F1
#
_entry.id   AF-A0AAV0VYX6-F1
#
_cell.length_a   1.000
_cell.length_b   1.000
_cell.length_c   1.000
_cell.angle_alpha   90.00
_cell.angle_beta   90.00
_cell.angle_gamma   90.00
#
_symmetry.space_group_name_H-M   'P 1'
#
loop_
_entity.id
_entity.type
_entity.pdbx_description
1 polymer ?
#
loop_
_entity_poly.entity_id
_entity_poly.type
_entity_poly.pdbx_seq_one_letter_code
_entity_poly.pdbx_strand_id
1 'polypeptide(L)'
;MTRPMHQDAAATAVLRMTMELLLLLLMFSSLLSFTSATAECPDKCTCEENKINCLNQKLDRIPDHIPTATRVLILSHNQIRDIEPKSLTHLTELTVLDLSYNKISDVKIGAFANLSNLRKLYLDLNKIENIETGVFNNLTLLEDLYLAHNRIHKLDSEMFKGLTKLNRLFLYKNMIRKIPPGIFDSSTSLTTLALDENPFTCDCDILWFVNLFKKSYSNHNVFGYEVPTCHFPVEMSGKLLIEITENDVHCASPDVIEVPENKTVSVGEQLQLSCKAVGDPEPSITWAKDDIDLEPGQRVQVFQNNTLIISKVERTDGGQYKCVASNSLGRKSFEAMVNVNGLAENGSNTMFGVIPFFIIIIIFANCVLYNDIL
;
A
#
# COMPACT_ATOMS: atom_id res chain seq x y z
N MET A 1 -93.15 -34.90 18.65
CA MET A 1 -91.84 -35.37 18.14
C MET A 1 -91.31 -34.27 17.23
N THR A 2 -90.57 -33.30 17.76
CA THR A 2 -89.08 -33.20 17.83
C THR A 2 -88.46 -32.45 16.63
N ARG A 3 -88.07 -31.18 16.87
CA ARG A 3 -86.90 -30.37 16.38
C ARG A 3 -86.38 -30.50 14.90
N PRO A 4 -85.67 -29.47 14.37
CA PRO A 4 -85.87 -28.01 14.43
C PRO A 4 -85.67 -27.27 13.08
N MET A 5 -86.35 -26.14 12.88
CA MET A 5 -86.23 -25.24 11.71
C MET A 5 -85.14 -24.15 11.88
N HIS A 6 -84.00 -24.47 12.53
CA HIS A 6 -82.97 -23.48 12.88
C HIS A 6 -81.56 -23.77 12.33
N GLN A 7 -81.37 -24.80 11.48
CA GLN A 7 -80.04 -25.16 10.97
C GLN A 7 -79.65 -24.54 9.62
N ASP A 8 -80.61 -24.07 8.80
CA ASP A 8 -80.27 -23.59 7.45
C ASP A 8 -79.77 -22.14 7.39
N ALA A 9 -80.22 -21.26 8.30
CA ALA A 9 -79.75 -19.87 8.35
C ALA A 9 -78.31 -19.76 8.89
N ALA A 10 -77.92 -20.64 9.83
CA ALA A 10 -76.55 -20.69 10.33
C ALA A 10 -75.59 -21.28 9.28
N ALA A 11 -76.01 -22.30 8.52
CA ALA A 11 -75.19 -22.88 7.46
C ALA A 11 -74.96 -21.91 6.30
N THR A 12 -75.97 -21.13 5.89
CA THR A 12 -75.81 -20.09 4.87
C THR A 12 -75.02 -18.88 5.35
N ALA A 13 -75.14 -18.48 6.62
CA ALA A 13 -74.31 -17.43 7.20
C ALA A 13 -72.83 -17.84 7.33
N VAL A 14 -72.57 -19.09 7.72
CA VAL A 14 -71.21 -19.65 7.79
C VAL A 14 -70.60 -19.77 6.39
N LEU A 15 -71.34 -20.21 5.37
CA LEU A 15 -70.86 -20.26 3.98
C LEU A 15 -70.52 -18.87 3.41
N ARG A 16 -71.28 -17.84 3.81
CA ARG A 16 -71.07 -16.45 3.38
C ARG A 16 -69.87 -15.82 4.09
N MET A 17 -69.73 -16.05 5.40
CA MET A 17 -68.55 -15.63 6.16
C MET A 17 -67.27 -16.35 5.69
N THR A 18 -67.32 -17.64 5.37
CA THR A 18 -66.15 -18.38 4.88
C THR A 18 -65.75 -17.95 3.46
N MET A 19 -66.72 -17.61 2.60
CA MET A 19 -66.43 -17.00 1.30
C MET A 19 -65.85 -15.58 1.40
N GLU A 20 -66.33 -14.75 2.32
CA GLU A 20 -65.76 -13.41 2.57
C GLU A 20 -64.36 -13.48 3.19
N LEU A 21 -64.11 -14.42 4.11
CA LEU A 21 -62.77 -14.68 4.64
C LEU A 21 -61.82 -15.22 3.55
N LEU A 22 -62.33 -16.08 2.64
CA LEU A 22 -61.55 -16.60 1.52
C LEU A 22 -61.23 -15.51 0.50
N LEU A 23 -62.17 -14.61 0.22
CA LEU A 23 -61.95 -13.43 -0.63
C LEU A 23 -60.97 -12.44 0.01
N LEU A 24 -61.04 -12.20 1.33
CA LEU A 24 -60.06 -11.39 2.06
C LEU A 24 -58.67 -12.04 2.07
N LEU A 25 -58.56 -13.36 2.28
CA LEU A 25 -57.29 -14.08 2.22
C LEU A 25 -56.69 -14.10 0.80
N LEU A 26 -57.53 -14.17 -0.25
CA LEU A 26 -57.08 -14.06 -1.64
C LEU A 26 -56.64 -12.63 -1.99
N MET A 27 -57.32 -11.60 -1.47
CA MET A 27 -56.92 -10.19 -1.60
C MET A 27 -55.62 -9.88 -0.83
N PHE A 28 -55.38 -10.52 0.31
CA PHE A 28 -54.10 -10.44 1.03
C PHE A 28 -52.99 -11.27 0.36
N SER A 29 -53.31 -12.36 -0.34
CA SER A 29 -52.33 -13.11 -1.15
C SER A 29 -51.87 -12.34 -2.39
N SER A 30 -52.69 -11.40 -2.89
CA SER A 30 -52.29 -10.43 -3.94
C SER A 30 -51.58 -9.18 -3.41
N LEU A 31 -51.50 -9.00 -2.08
CA LEU A 31 -50.75 -7.93 -1.41
C LEU A 31 -49.44 -8.42 -0.77
N LEU A 32 -49.20 -9.73 -0.77
CA LEU A 32 -47.88 -10.33 -0.58
C LEU A 32 -47.27 -10.66 -1.93
N SER A 33 -47.26 -9.69 -2.84
CA SER A 33 -46.08 -9.55 -3.69
C SER A 33 -44.92 -9.24 -2.74
N PHE A 34 -44.21 -10.29 -2.32
CA PHE A 34 -42.79 -10.18 -2.01
C PHE A 34 -42.12 -9.70 -3.29
N THR A 35 -42.23 -8.40 -3.58
CA THR A 35 -41.19 -7.75 -4.33
C THR A 35 -39.99 -7.85 -3.41
N SER A 36 -39.06 -8.76 -3.74
CA SER A 36 -37.67 -8.42 -3.44
C SER A 36 -37.52 -6.99 -3.94
N ALA A 37 -37.02 -6.08 -3.10
CA ALA A 37 -36.71 -4.75 -3.56
C ALA A 37 -35.72 -4.92 -4.72
N THR A 38 -36.24 -4.96 -5.94
CA THR A 38 -35.45 -4.86 -7.15
C THR A 38 -34.83 -3.49 -7.01
N ALA A 39 -33.54 -3.44 -6.64
CA ALA A 39 -32.83 -2.19 -6.50
C ALA A 39 -33.10 -1.40 -7.76
N GLU A 40 -33.87 -0.31 -7.62
CA GLU A 40 -34.32 0.47 -8.75
C GLU A 40 -33.09 1.06 -9.44
N CYS A 41 -33.12 1.06 -10.77
CA CYS A 41 -32.03 1.61 -11.55
C CYS A 41 -31.82 3.09 -11.17
N PRO A 42 -30.58 3.56 -10.94
CA PRO A 42 -30.35 4.95 -10.59
C PRO A 42 -30.93 5.91 -11.64
N ASP A 43 -31.45 7.04 -11.18
CA ASP A 43 -32.01 8.07 -12.05
C ASP A 43 -31.01 8.48 -13.13
N LYS A 44 -31.52 8.66 -14.37
CA LYS A 44 -30.76 8.98 -15.59
C LYS A 44 -29.85 7.85 -16.11
N CYS A 45 -29.69 6.75 -15.39
CA CYS A 45 -28.93 5.60 -15.87
C CYS A 45 -29.83 4.59 -16.59
N THR A 46 -29.22 3.73 -17.40
CA THR A 46 -29.85 2.54 -17.96
C THR A 46 -29.25 1.30 -17.33
N CYS A 47 -30.10 0.33 -16.98
CA CYS A 47 -29.69 -0.90 -16.32
C CYS A 47 -30.08 -2.11 -17.17
N GLU A 48 -29.10 -2.94 -17.49
CA GLU A 48 -29.28 -4.18 -18.25
C GLU A 48 -28.53 -5.30 -17.52
N GLU A 49 -29.27 -6.24 -16.93
CA GLU A 49 -28.73 -7.29 -16.07
C GLU A 49 -27.82 -6.73 -14.95
N ASN A 50 -26.51 -6.98 -15.03
CA ASN A 50 -25.50 -6.52 -14.08
C ASN A 50 -24.65 -5.35 -14.63
N LYS A 51 -25.11 -4.70 -15.71
CA LYS A 51 -24.46 -3.55 -16.31
C LYS A 51 -25.29 -2.31 -16.08
N ILE A 52 -24.68 -1.30 -15.47
CA ILE A 52 -25.28 0.00 -15.18
C ILE A 52 -24.55 1.04 -16.01
N ASN A 53 -25.28 1.71 -16.89
CA ASN A 53 -24.73 2.69 -17.82
C ASN A 53 -25.31 4.08 -17.55
N CYS A 54 -24.45 4.96 -17.06
CA CYS A 54 -24.71 6.35 -16.74
C CYS A 54 -23.86 7.30 -17.61
N LEU A 55 -23.47 6.86 -18.80
CA LEU A 55 -22.66 7.63 -19.75
C LEU A 55 -23.35 8.96 -20.11
N ASN A 56 -22.60 10.07 -20.03
CA ASN A 56 -23.03 11.38 -20.53
C ASN A 56 -24.36 11.89 -19.93
N GLN A 57 -24.57 11.66 -18.64
CA GLN A 57 -25.78 12.06 -17.91
C GLN A 57 -25.64 13.39 -17.16
N LYS A 58 -24.49 14.08 -17.34
CA LYS A 58 -24.13 15.32 -16.64
C LYS A 58 -24.15 15.16 -15.12
N LEU A 59 -23.79 13.97 -14.62
CA LEU A 59 -23.70 13.69 -13.19
C LEU A 59 -22.54 14.46 -12.57
N ASP A 60 -22.76 15.09 -11.43
CA ASP A 60 -21.74 15.80 -10.65
C ASP A 60 -21.15 14.95 -9.51
N ARG A 61 -21.81 13.82 -9.20
CA ARG A 61 -21.37 12.80 -8.24
C ARG A 61 -21.77 11.40 -8.72
N ILE A 62 -21.20 10.38 -8.08
CA ILE A 62 -21.61 8.99 -8.29
C ILE A 62 -23.06 8.82 -7.80
N PRO A 63 -23.98 8.23 -8.58
CA PRO A 63 -25.37 8.03 -8.15
C PRO A 63 -25.49 7.18 -6.90
N ASP A 64 -26.43 7.56 -6.03
CA ASP A 64 -26.84 6.74 -4.90
C ASP A 64 -27.62 5.51 -5.39
N HIS A 65 -27.67 4.44 -4.60
CA HIS A 65 -28.49 3.24 -4.86
C HIS A 65 -28.14 2.37 -6.09
N ILE A 66 -26.87 2.34 -6.50
CA ILE A 66 -26.42 1.38 -7.53
C ILE A 66 -26.67 -0.07 -7.06
N PRO A 67 -27.32 -0.95 -7.86
CA PRO A 67 -27.59 -2.33 -7.49
C PRO A 67 -26.35 -3.12 -7.09
N THR A 68 -26.38 -3.86 -5.99
CA THR A 68 -25.21 -4.60 -5.45
C THR A 68 -24.68 -5.69 -6.38
N ALA A 69 -25.54 -6.27 -7.24
CA ALA A 69 -25.15 -7.27 -8.23
C ALA A 69 -24.38 -6.71 -9.45
N THR A 70 -24.16 -5.39 -9.50
CA THR A 70 -23.48 -4.72 -10.61
C THR A 70 -22.07 -5.27 -10.82
N ARG A 71 -21.80 -5.72 -12.05
CA ARG A 71 -20.48 -6.19 -12.51
C ARG A 71 -19.79 -5.17 -13.40
N VAL A 72 -20.54 -4.32 -14.09
CA VAL A 72 -20.03 -3.29 -15.00
C VAL A 72 -20.74 -1.97 -14.70
N LEU A 73 -19.97 -0.96 -14.29
CA LEU A 73 -20.48 0.38 -13.99
C LEU A 73 -19.80 1.40 -14.90
N ILE A 74 -20.59 2.05 -15.76
CA ILE A 74 -20.11 3.07 -16.69
C ILE A 74 -20.60 4.44 -16.22
N LEU A 75 -19.67 5.27 -15.77
CA LEU A 75 -19.89 6.64 -15.28
C LEU A 75 -19.10 7.67 -16.10
N SER A 76 -18.63 7.28 -17.29
CA SER A 76 -17.79 8.14 -18.12
C SER A 76 -18.55 9.31 -18.75
N HIS A 77 -17.80 10.32 -19.20
CA HIS A 77 -18.33 11.56 -19.80
C HIS A 77 -19.30 12.33 -18.90
N ASN A 78 -19.04 12.38 -17.59
CA ASN A 78 -19.83 13.14 -16.63
C ASN A 78 -19.02 14.33 -16.07
N GLN A 79 -19.46 14.88 -14.94
CA GLN A 79 -18.87 16.04 -14.26
C GLN A 79 -18.44 15.69 -12.83
N ILE A 80 -18.22 14.40 -12.54
CA ILE A 80 -17.87 13.88 -11.22
C ILE A 80 -16.51 14.45 -10.80
N ARG A 81 -16.44 15.04 -9.59
CA ARG A 81 -15.23 15.68 -9.05
C ARG A 81 -14.49 14.84 -8.01
N ASP A 82 -15.21 13.98 -7.32
CA ASP A 82 -14.68 13.21 -6.20
C ASP A 82 -15.27 11.80 -6.21
N ILE A 83 -14.48 10.83 -5.74
CA ILE A 83 -14.93 9.47 -5.42
C ILE A 83 -15.03 9.41 -3.90
N GLU A 84 -16.20 9.68 -3.37
CA GLU A 84 -16.39 9.71 -1.91
C GLU A 84 -16.08 8.33 -1.31
N PRO A 85 -15.31 8.25 -0.21
CA PRO A 85 -15.09 7.01 0.50
C PRO A 85 -16.43 6.36 0.84
N LYS A 86 -16.57 5.06 0.57
CA LYS A 86 -17.80 4.25 0.73
C LYS A 86 -18.82 4.28 -0.40
N SER A 87 -18.79 5.25 -1.30
CA SER A 87 -19.78 5.38 -2.40
C SER A 87 -19.91 4.14 -3.30
N LEU A 88 -18.84 3.34 -3.38
CA LEU A 88 -18.78 2.11 -4.18
C LEU A 88 -18.59 0.83 -3.36
N THR A 89 -18.45 0.93 -2.03
CA THR A 89 -18.00 -0.21 -1.19
C THR A 89 -18.96 -1.39 -1.13
N HIS A 90 -20.23 -1.19 -1.46
CA HIS A 90 -21.25 -2.24 -1.53
C HIS A 90 -21.25 -3.02 -2.85
N LEU A 91 -20.49 -2.58 -3.85
CA LEU A 91 -20.43 -3.20 -5.19
C LEU A 91 -19.34 -4.30 -5.25
N THR A 92 -19.44 -5.30 -4.38
CA THR A 92 -18.39 -6.34 -4.23
C THR A 92 -18.22 -7.24 -5.45
N GLU A 93 -19.23 -7.30 -6.33
CA GLU A 93 -19.20 -8.07 -7.59
C GLU A 93 -18.63 -7.27 -8.77
N LEU A 94 -18.24 -6.01 -8.57
CA LEU A 94 -17.82 -5.12 -9.64
C LEU A 94 -16.51 -5.61 -10.28
N THR A 95 -16.53 -5.78 -11.60
CA THR A 95 -15.39 -6.23 -12.40
C THR A 95 -14.85 -5.13 -13.31
N VAL A 96 -15.70 -4.20 -13.75
CA VAL A 96 -15.35 -3.07 -14.60
C VAL A 96 -15.95 -1.80 -14.03
N LEU A 97 -15.10 -0.81 -13.79
CA LEU A 97 -15.48 0.53 -13.38
C LEU A 97 -14.91 1.56 -14.36
N ASP A 98 -15.77 2.28 -15.05
CA ASP A 98 -15.38 3.36 -15.95
C ASP A 98 -15.76 4.73 -15.40
N LEU A 99 -14.76 5.49 -14.96
CA LEU A 99 -14.87 6.87 -14.48
C LEU A 99 -14.12 7.84 -15.42
N SER A 100 -13.80 7.43 -16.64
CA SER A 100 -13.06 8.26 -17.60
C SER A 100 -13.84 9.52 -18.01
N TYR A 101 -13.16 10.54 -18.53
CA TYR A 101 -13.81 11.79 -18.98
C TYR A 101 -14.70 12.46 -17.91
N ASN A 102 -14.19 12.57 -16.69
CA ASN A 102 -14.86 13.29 -15.60
C ASN A 102 -14.07 14.56 -15.20
N LYS A 103 -14.14 14.98 -13.95
CA LYS A 103 -13.44 16.14 -13.38
C LYS A 103 -12.70 15.79 -12.08
N ILE A 104 -12.37 14.52 -11.90
CA ILE A 104 -11.74 14.00 -10.68
C ILE A 104 -10.32 14.58 -10.55
N SER A 105 -9.99 15.20 -9.41
CA SER A 105 -8.66 15.77 -9.15
C SER A 105 -7.81 14.97 -8.17
N ASP A 106 -8.44 14.22 -7.28
CA ASP A 106 -7.76 13.49 -6.22
C ASP A 106 -8.41 12.11 -6.02
N VAL A 107 -7.57 11.11 -5.79
CA VAL A 107 -8.04 9.76 -5.46
C VAL A 107 -7.60 9.41 -4.05
N LYS A 108 -8.56 9.40 -3.13
CA LYS A 108 -8.33 9.24 -1.69
C LYS A 108 -8.44 7.78 -1.26
N ILE A 109 -7.76 7.44 -0.16
CA ILE A 109 -7.83 6.10 0.43
C ILE A 109 -9.29 5.71 0.73
N GLY A 110 -9.63 4.47 0.41
CA GLY A 110 -11.00 3.95 0.57
C GLY A 110 -11.96 4.25 -0.60
N ALA A 111 -11.54 5.02 -1.62
CA ALA A 111 -12.34 5.24 -2.84
C ALA A 111 -12.76 3.92 -3.52
N PHE A 112 -11.86 2.92 -3.52
CA PHE A 112 -12.08 1.59 -4.12
C PHE A 112 -12.06 0.47 -3.08
N ALA A 113 -12.33 0.78 -1.81
CA ALA A 113 -12.36 -0.25 -0.78
C ALA A 113 -13.38 -1.35 -1.13
N ASN A 114 -13.01 -2.60 -0.83
CA ASN A 114 -13.80 -3.82 -1.05
C ASN A 114 -14.10 -4.18 -2.50
N LEU A 115 -13.55 -3.48 -3.50
CA LEU A 115 -13.68 -3.84 -4.92
C LEU A 115 -12.67 -4.93 -5.33
N SER A 116 -12.57 -6.02 -4.57
CA SER A 116 -11.52 -7.05 -4.76
C SER A 116 -11.68 -7.87 -6.05
N ASN A 117 -12.86 -7.85 -6.67
CA ASN A 117 -13.13 -8.50 -7.95
C ASN A 117 -12.88 -7.61 -9.18
N LEU A 118 -12.44 -6.36 -8.95
CA LEU A 118 -12.24 -5.40 -10.03
C LEU A 118 -11.07 -5.85 -10.93
N ARG A 119 -11.34 -5.91 -12.24
CA ARG A 119 -10.36 -6.30 -13.28
C ARG A 119 -9.94 -5.11 -14.12
N LYS A 120 -10.85 -4.16 -14.37
CA LYS A 120 -10.57 -2.98 -15.18
C LYS A 120 -11.05 -1.72 -14.49
N LEU A 121 -10.14 -0.75 -14.39
CA LEU A 121 -10.41 0.55 -13.82
C LEU A 121 -9.98 1.65 -14.80
N TYR A 122 -10.96 2.46 -15.23
CA TYR A 122 -10.72 3.60 -16.09
C TYR A 122 -10.84 4.91 -15.31
N LEU A 123 -9.75 5.65 -15.23
CA LEU A 123 -9.63 6.96 -14.60
C LEU A 123 -8.98 7.99 -15.54
N ASP A 124 -8.77 7.63 -16.80
CA ASP A 124 -8.17 8.49 -17.82
C ASP A 124 -9.06 9.70 -18.15
N LEU A 125 -8.45 10.73 -18.73
CA LEU A 125 -9.14 11.95 -19.17
C LEU A 125 -9.88 12.67 -18.02
N ASN A 126 -9.25 12.68 -16.83
CA ASN A 126 -9.69 13.41 -15.65
C ASN A 126 -8.75 14.60 -15.37
N LYS A 127 -8.63 15.02 -14.12
CA LYS A 127 -7.72 16.08 -13.66
C LYS A 127 -6.84 15.59 -12.50
N ILE A 128 -6.64 14.28 -12.38
CA ILE A 128 -6.02 13.65 -11.21
C ILE A 128 -4.59 14.17 -11.06
N GLU A 129 -4.31 14.80 -9.94
CA GLU A 129 -2.99 15.30 -9.57
C GLU A 129 -2.36 14.45 -8.48
N ASN A 130 -3.17 14.06 -7.48
CA ASN A 130 -2.76 13.27 -6.33
C ASN A 130 -3.51 11.94 -6.26
N ILE A 131 -2.77 10.88 -5.97
CA ILE A 131 -3.29 9.57 -5.61
C ILE A 131 -2.67 9.22 -4.26
N GLU A 132 -3.50 9.03 -3.24
CA GLU A 132 -3.00 8.66 -1.91
C GLU A 132 -2.37 7.25 -1.92
N THR A 133 -1.29 7.07 -1.17
CA THR A 133 -0.60 5.78 -1.07
C THR A 133 -1.55 4.69 -0.54
N GLY A 134 -1.59 3.55 -1.22
CA GLY A 134 -2.37 2.39 -0.80
C GLY A 134 -3.81 2.32 -1.30
N VAL A 135 -4.27 3.31 -2.07
CA VAL A 135 -5.62 3.33 -2.69
C VAL A 135 -5.93 2.06 -3.48
N PHE A 136 -4.93 1.46 -4.13
CA PHE A 136 -5.10 0.30 -5.00
C PHE A 136 -4.75 -1.04 -4.33
N ASN A 137 -4.26 -1.05 -3.08
CA ASN A 137 -3.63 -2.23 -2.46
C ASN A 137 -4.49 -3.50 -2.46
N ASN A 138 -5.82 -3.34 -2.37
CA ASN A 138 -6.76 -4.46 -2.27
C ASN A 138 -7.29 -4.95 -3.64
N LEU A 139 -6.91 -4.29 -4.73
CA LEU A 139 -7.37 -4.63 -6.09
C LEU A 139 -6.47 -5.73 -6.69
N THR A 140 -6.34 -6.85 -5.98
CA THR A 140 -5.37 -7.91 -6.30
C THR A 140 -5.64 -8.64 -7.61
N LEU A 141 -6.87 -8.54 -8.13
CA LEU A 141 -7.30 -9.09 -9.43
C LEU A 141 -7.30 -8.06 -10.57
N LEU A 142 -6.86 -6.83 -10.33
CA LEU A 142 -6.85 -5.77 -11.34
C LEU A 142 -5.85 -6.13 -12.44
N GLU A 143 -6.33 -6.14 -13.68
CA GLU A 143 -5.55 -6.48 -14.88
C GLU A 143 -5.20 -5.21 -15.67
N ASP A 144 -6.15 -4.29 -15.78
CA ASP A 144 -6.01 -3.06 -16.56
C ASP A 144 -6.27 -1.81 -15.70
N LEU A 145 -5.31 -0.90 -15.67
CA LEU A 145 -5.43 0.39 -15.01
C LEU A 145 -5.12 1.52 -16.00
N TYR A 146 -6.13 2.35 -16.26
CA TYR A 146 -6.02 3.51 -17.14
C TYR A 146 -5.99 4.80 -16.32
N LEU A 147 -4.87 5.50 -16.36
CA LEU A 147 -4.62 6.77 -15.66
C LEU A 147 -4.10 7.85 -16.63
N ALA A 148 -4.11 7.58 -17.93
CA ALA A 148 -3.60 8.48 -18.95
C ALA A 148 -4.37 9.81 -19.02
N HIS A 149 -3.77 10.84 -19.62
CA HIS A 149 -4.40 12.15 -19.78
C HIS A 149 -4.91 12.73 -18.44
N ASN A 150 -4.05 12.73 -17.43
CA ASN A 150 -4.29 13.34 -16.12
C ASN A 150 -3.17 14.38 -15.82
N ARG A 151 -2.96 14.72 -14.56
CA ARG A 151 -1.94 15.67 -14.08
C ARG A 151 -1.05 15.06 -13.01
N ILE A 152 -0.92 13.73 -13.01
CA ILE A 152 -0.14 13.00 -12.01
C ILE A 152 1.31 13.40 -12.20
N HIS A 153 1.92 13.98 -11.16
CA HIS A 153 3.30 14.47 -11.21
C HIS A 153 4.23 13.70 -10.28
N LYS A 154 3.68 13.12 -9.22
CA LYS A 154 4.41 12.33 -8.23
C LYS A 154 3.91 10.90 -8.23
N LEU A 155 4.85 9.96 -8.29
CA LEU A 155 4.61 8.55 -8.06
C LEU A 155 5.25 8.16 -6.72
N ASP A 156 4.54 7.35 -5.95
CA ASP A 156 5.02 6.78 -4.69
C ASP A 156 5.49 5.34 -4.95
N SER A 157 6.53 4.87 -4.26
CA SER A 157 7.10 3.52 -4.50
C SER A 157 6.13 2.39 -4.16
N GLU A 158 5.12 2.64 -3.31
CA GLU A 158 4.13 1.64 -2.92
C GLU A 158 2.78 1.84 -3.65
N MET A 159 2.71 2.78 -4.61
CA MET A 159 1.45 3.17 -5.27
C MET A 159 0.72 1.99 -5.91
N PHE A 160 1.45 1.07 -6.54
CA PHE A 160 0.90 -0.12 -7.22
C PHE A 160 1.12 -1.41 -6.44
N LYS A 161 1.44 -1.30 -5.14
CA LYS A 161 1.61 -2.47 -4.29
C LYS A 161 0.36 -3.32 -4.25
N GLY A 162 0.52 -4.64 -4.24
CA GLY A 162 -0.58 -5.59 -4.19
C GLY A 162 -1.30 -5.86 -5.52
N LEU A 163 -1.01 -5.08 -6.58
CA LEU A 163 -1.57 -5.28 -7.93
C LEU A 163 -0.91 -6.45 -8.68
N THR A 164 -0.93 -7.65 -8.08
CA THR A 164 -0.20 -8.83 -8.55
C THR A 164 -0.66 -9.40 -9.90
N LYS A 165 -1.86 -9.02 -10.36
CA LYS A 165 -2.41 -9.41 -11.67
C LYS A 165 -2.33 -8.32 -12.73
N LEU A 166 -1.74 -7.17 -12.40
CA LEU A 166 -1.69 -6.04 -13.31
C LEU A 166 -0.90 -6.41 -14.56
N ASN A 167 -1.57 -6.28 -15.70
CA ASN A 167 -1.08 -6.64 -17.00
C ASN A 167 -0.81 -5.39 -17.85
N ARG A 168 -1.71 -4.40 -17.78
CA ARG A 168 -1.63 -3.17 -18.56
C ARG A 168 -1.82 -1.95 -17.69
N LEU A 169 -0.83 -1.08 -17.71
CA LEU A 169 -0.82 0.19 -16.99
C LEU A 169 -0.60 1.34 -17.98
N PHE A 170 -1.56 2.26 -18.04
CA PHE A 170 -1.51 3.42 -18.92
C PHE A 170 -1.37 4.70 -18.10
N LEU A 171 -0.20 5.33 -18.19
CA LEU A 171 0.19 6.56 -17.50
C LEU A 171 0.61 7.68 -18.48
N TYR A 172 0.48 7.46 -19.79
CA TYR A 172 0.86 8.43 -20.81
C TYR A 172 0.08 9.75 -20.69
N LYS A 173 0.66 10.86 -21.17
CA LYS A 173 0.08 12.21 -21.01
C LYS A 173 -0.25 12.56 -19.56
N ASN A 174 0.75 12.46 -18.70
CA ASN A 174 0.71 12.97 -17.33
C ASN A 174 1.86 13.99 -17.13
N MET A 175 2.17 14.31 -15.87
CA MET A 175 3.23 15.25 -15.50
C MET A 175 4.39 14.53 -14.77
N ILE A 176 4.54 13.22 -15.00
CA ILE A 176 5.51 12.37 -14.29
C ILE A 176 6.92 12.76 -14.72
N ARG A 177 7.78 13.08 -13.74
CA ARG A 177 9.18 13.42 -13.98
C ARG A 177 10.15 12.28 -13.70
N LYS A 178 9.88 11.50 -12.67
CA LYS A 178 10.75 10.40 -12.22
C LYS A 178 9.91 9.18 -11.90
N ILE A 179 10.50 8.00 -12.11
CA ILE A 179 9.97 6.73 -11.64
C ILE A 179 10.72 6.40 -10.33
N PRO A 180 10.03 6.17 -9.21
CA PRO A 180 10.69 5.73 -7.98
C PRO A 180 11.07 4.24 -8.07
N PRO A 181 12.22 3.83 -7.50
CA PRO A 181 12.60 2.42 -7.39
C PRO A 181 11.51 1.60 -6.67
N GLY A 182 11.36 0.34 -7.08
CA GLY A 182 10.45 -0.62 -6.43
C GLY A 182 8.97 -0.52 -6.83
N ILE A 183 8.55 0.54 -7.51
CA ILE A 183 7.13 0.78 -7.84
C ILE A 183 6.44 -0.32 -8.64
N PHE A 184 7.21 -1.15 -9.34
CA PHE A 184 6.69 -2.26 -10.15
C PHE A 184 6.99 -3.64 -9.56
N ASP A 185 7.57 -3.74 -8.36
CA ASP A 185 8.03 -5.00 -7.77
C ASP A 185 6.89 -6.03 -7.57
N SER A 186 5.67 -5.54 -7.29
CA SER A 186 4.49 -6.41 -7.16
C SER A 186 3.89 -6.84 -8.50
N SER A 187 4.13 -6.09 -9.58
CA SER A 187 3.43 -6.20 -10.86
C SER A 187 4.20 -7.10 -11.85
N THR A 188 4.55 -8.32 -11.41
CA THR A 188 5.38 -9.25 -12.19
C THR A 188 4.73 -9.73 -13.50
N SER A 189 3.43 -9.51 -13.68
CA SER A 189 2.67 -9.87 -14.88
C SER A 189 2.52 -8.74 -15.89
N LEU A 190 3.15 -7.58 -15.65
CA LEU A 190 3.00 -6.41 -16.50
C LEU A 190 3.59 -6.67 -17.89
N THR A 191 2.76 -6.57 -18.93
CA THR A 191 3.19 -6.69 -20.33
C THR A 191 3.07 -5.37 -21.10
N THR A 192 2.30 -4.42 -20.59
CA THR A 192 2.17 -3.08 -21.18
C THR A 192 2.27 -2.01 -20.09
N LEU A 193 3.19 -1.08 -20.31
CA LEU A 193 3.43 0.11 -19.51
C LEU A 193 3.54 1.32 -20.44
N ALA A 194 2.45 2.06 -20.64
CA ALA A 194 2.48 3.28 -21.44
C ALA A 194 2.86 4.47 -20.57
N LEU A 195 4.01 5.08 -20.84
CA LEU A 195 4.57 6.21 -20.07
C LEU A 195 4.91 7.41 -20.96
N ASP A 196 4.70 7.30 -22.26
CA ASP A 196 4.96 8.34 -23.25
C ASP A 196 4.24 9.66 -22.93
N GLU A 197 4.72 10.75 -23.53
CA GLU A 197 4.17 12.09 -23.31
C GLU A 197 4.15 12.51 -21.83
N ASN A 198 5.17 12.11 -21.06
CA ASN A 198 5.47 12.61 -19.71
C ASN A 198 6.79 13.40 -19.72
N PRO A 199 6.92 14.45 -18.90
CA PRO A 199 8.11 15.30 -18.87
C PRO A 199 9.25 14.68 -18.05
N PHE A 200 9.77 13.51 -18.47
CA PHE A 200 10.80 12.79 -17.73
C PHE A 200 12.07 13.59 -17.54
N THR A 201 12.62 13.54 -16.32
CA THR A 201 13.97 13.99 -16.00
C THR A 201 14.92 12.82 -16.12
N CYS A 202 15.81 12.91 -17.11
CA CYS A 202 16.82 11.94 -17.45
C CYS A 202 18.16 12.36 -16.86
N ASP A 203 18.26 12.23 -15.54
CA ASP A 203 19.48 12.31 -14.76
C ASP A 203 19.88 10.90 -14.28
N CYS A 204 20.78 10.81 -13.31
CA CYS A 204 21.27 9.54 -12.80
C CYS A 204 20.20 8.65 -12.15
N ASP A 205 19.13 9.26 -11.63
CA ASP A 205 18.03 8.52 -11.01
C ASP A 205 17.19 7.73 -12.03
N ILE A 206 17.27 8.04 -13.33
CA ILE A 206 16.49 7.31 -14.34
C ILE A 206 17.14 5.98 -14.74
N LEU A 207 18.45 5.84 -14.53
CA LEU A 207 19.24 4.74 -15.08
C LEU A 207 18.78 3.37 -14.60
N TRP A 208 18.41 3.24 -13.32
CA TRP A 208 17.94 1.96 -12.80
C TRP A 208 16.68 1.50 -13.57
N PHE A 209 15.78 2.43 -13.89
CA PHE A 209 14.54 2.13 -14.59
C PHE A 209 14.81 1.78 -16.05
N VAL A 210 15.69 2.53 -16.71
CA VAL A 210 16.15 2.23 -18.08
C VAL A 210 16.78 0.84 -18.15
N ASN A 211 17.67 0.52 -17.21
CA ASN A 211 18.36 -0.77 -17.16
C ASN A 211 17.40 -1.92 -16.83
N LEU A 212 16.49 -1.72 -15.88
CA LEU A 212 15.41 -2.67 -15.60
C LEU A 212 14.60 -2.94 -16.87
N PHE A 213 14.25 -1.89 -17.60
CA PHE A 213 13.45 -2.02 -18.81
C PHE A 213 14.19 -2.76 -19.92
N LYS A 214 15.45 -2.40 -20.18
CA LYS A 214 16.32 -3.08 -21.14
C LYS A 214 16.52 -4.57 -20.81
N LYS A 215 16.55 -4.93 -19.53
CA LYS A 215 16.78 -6.32 -19.09
C LYS A 215 15.50 -7.16 -19.07
N SER A 216 14.42 -6.60 -18.54
CA SER A 216 13.20 -7.35 -18.24
C SER A 216 12.16 -7.29 -19.37
N TYR A 217 12.24 -6.31 -20.28
CA TYR A 217 11.15 -5.97 -21.19
C TYR A 217 11.57 -5.74 -22.67
N SER A 218 12.83 -6.00 -23.01
CA SER A 218 13.44 -5.69 -24.32
C SER A 218 12.80 -6.32 -25.56
N ASN A 219 12.00 -7.38 -25.41
CA ASN A 219 11.41 -8.13 -26.54
C ASN A 219 9.89 -7.97 -26.70
N HIS A 220 9.22 -7.18 -25.84
CA HIS A 220 7.75 -7.26 -25.71
C HIS A 220 6.98 -5.98 -26.06
N ASN A 221 7.59 -4.98 -26.70
CA ASN A 221 6.94 -3.67 -26.96
C ASN A 221 6.20 -3.15 -25.72
N VAL A 222 6.87 -3.24 -24.56
CA VAL A 222 6.21 -2.99 -23.27
C VAL A 222 5.89 -1.52 -23.09
N PHE A 223 6.63 -0.60 -23.73
CA PHE A 223 6.25 0.79 -23.78
C PHE A 223 5.10 0.97 -24.77
N GLY A 224 3.88 1.02 -24.22
CA GLY A 224 2.61 1.40 -24.86
C GLY A 224 2.58 1.41 -26.39
N TYR A 225 2.16 2.54 -26.94
CA TYR A 225 2.21 2.78 -28.39
C TYR A 225 3.52 3.48 -28.79
N GLU A 226 4.10 4.27 -27.89
CA GLU A 226 5.31 5.05 -28.13
C GLU A 226 6.31 4.87 -26.97
N VAL A 227 7.59 5.02 -27.29
CA VAL A 227 8.68 4.96 -26.32
C VAL A 227 8.80 6.32 -25.63
N PRO A 228 8.86 6.39 -24.28
CA PRO A 228 9.04 7.65 -23.58
C PRO A 228 10.31 8.38 -24.00
N THR A 229 10.25 9.70 -23.99
CA THR A 229 11.39 10.59 -24.25
C THR A 229 11.75 11.39 -23.01
N CYS A 230 13.01 11.79 -22.94
CA CYS A 230 13.48 12.77 -21.98
C CYS A 230 12.90 14.15 -22.29
N HIS A 231 12.59 14.91 -21.24
CA HIS A 231 12.25 16.33 -21.35
C HIS A 231 13.26 17.20 -20.61
N PHE A 232 13.76 16.72 -19.47
CA PHE A 232 14.82 17.35 -18.71
C PHE A 232 16.03 16.41 -18.59
N PRO A 233 17.25 16.96 -18.41
CA PRO A 233 17.58 18.37 -18.63
C PRO A 233 17.39 18.75 -20.12
N VAL A 234 17.41 20.04 -20.46
CA VAL A 234 17.03 20.52 -21.81
C VAL A 234 17.93 19.91 -22.90
N GLU A 235 19.18 19.63 -22.58
CA GLU A 235 20.17 18.97 -23.44
C GLU A 235 19.79 17.54 -23.81
N MET A 236 18.99 16.88 -22.97
CA MET A 236 18.48 15.53 -23.18
C MET A 236 17.10 15.51 -23.85
N SER A 237 16.46 16.67 -24.02
CA SER A 237 15.09 16.77 -24.52
C SER A 237 14.91 16.05 -25.87
N GLY A 238 13.92 15.16 -25.93
CA GLY A 238 13.59 14.37 -27.12
C GLY A 238 14.38 13.06 -27.26
N LYS A 239 15.42 12.82 -26.45
CA LYS A 239 16.15 11.55 -26.47
C LYS A 239 15.25 10.41 -25.97
N LEU A 240 15.25 9.27 -26.65
CA LEU A 240 14.46 8.11 -26.24
C LEU A 240 15.01 7.54 -24.93
N LEU A 241 14.12 7.22 -24.00
CA LEU A 241 14.49 6.73 -22.67
C LEU A 241 15.31 5.42 -22.74
N ILE A 242 14.99 4.55 -23.70
CA ILE A 242 15.72 3.29 -23.93
C ILE A 242 17.11 3.49 -24.54
N GLU A 243 17.44 4.66 -25.06
CA GLU A 243 18.76 4.93 -25.63
C GLU A 243 19.73 5.48 -24.59
N ILE A 244 19.24 5.88 -23.41
CA ILE A 244 20.07 6.43 -22.33
C ILE A 244 21.04 5.37 -21.80
N THR A 245 22.29 5.79 -21.64
CA THR A 245 23.39 5.04 -21.03
C THR A 245 24.03 5.83 -19.90
N GLU A 246 24.85 5.16 -19.09
CA GLU A 246 25.64 5.80 -18.03
C GLU A 246 26.58 6.91 -18.54
N ASN A 247 26.94 6.91 -19.83
CA ASN A 247 27.78 7.98 -20.39
C ASN A 247 26.98 9.24 -20.73
N ASP A 248 25.66 9.12 -20.89
CA ASP A 248 24.78 10.24 -21.23
C ASP A 248 24.39 11.06 -20.00
N VAL A 249 24.45 10.44 -18.83
CA VAL A 249 24.11 11.06 -17.55
C VAL A 249 25.37 11.06 -16.68
N HIS A 250 25.81 12.23 -16.23
CA HIS A 250 27.09 12.40 -15.54
C HIS A 250 27.06 11.91 -14.07
N CYS A 251 26.92 10.60 -13.88
CA CYS A 251 26.75 10.00 -12.56
C CYS A 251 28.04 9.82 -11.78
N ALA A 252 27.91 9.80 -10.46
CA ALA A 252 29.04 9.64 -9.56
C ALA A 252 28.74 8.55 -8.52
N SER A 253 29.61 7.55 -8.44
CA SER A 253 29.60 6.60 -7.32
C SER A 253 29.92 7.33 -6.02
N PRO A 254 29.57 6.74 -4.85
CA PRO A 254 29.74 7.45 -3.58
C PRO A 254 31.21 7.81 -3.35
N ASP A 255 31.47 9.04 -2.94
CA ASP A 255 32.77 9.51 -2.49
C ASP A 255 32.65 10.21 -1.14
N VAL A 256 33.64 10.03 -0.29
CA VAL A 256 33.52 10.44 1.12
C VAL A 256 33.95 11.87 1.33
N ILE A 257 33.16 12.60 2.11
CA ILE A 257 33.50 13.94 2.61
C ILE A 257 34.06 13.83 4.04
N GLU A 258 33.40 13.02 4.88
CA GLU A 258 33.74 12.88 6.29
C GLU A 258 33.72 11.40 6.65
N VAL A 259 34.84 10.89 7.17
CA VAL A 259 34.99 9.50 7.62
C VAL A 259 34.90 9.43 9.15
N PRO A 260 34.44 8.32 9.72
CA PRO A 260 34.50 8.13 11.16
C PRO A 260 35.96 8.04 11.63
N GLU A 261 36.25 8.65 12.77
CA GLU A 261 37.57 8.61 13.40
C GLU A 261 37.60 7.61 14.55
N ASN A 262 38.78 7.02 14.79
CA ASN A 262 39.00 6.17 15.96
C ASN A 262 38.74 6.96 17.25
N LYS A 263 37.99 6.39 18.20
CA LYS A 263 37.65 7.05 19.47
C LYS A 263 37.92 6.15 20.66
N THR A 264 38.29 6.79 21.77
CA THR A 264 38.31 6.15 23.08
C THR A 264 37.31 6.89 23.97
N VAL A 265 36.32 6.18 24.52
CA VAL A 265 35.20 6.76 25.28
C VAL A 265 35.03 6.02 26.61
N SER A 266 34.65 6.71 27.68
CA SER A 266 34.44 6.06 28.97
C SER A 266 33.03 5.48 29.10
N VAL A 267 32.88 4.43 29.91
CA VAL A 267 31.54 3.89 30.24
C VAL A 267 30.65 5.00 30.81
N GLY A 268 29.43 5.11 30.27
CA GLY A 268 28.43 6.10 30.65
C GLY A 268 28.48 7.41 29.87
N GLU A 269 29.56 7.68 29.11
CA GLU A 269 29.65 8.84 28.22
C GLU A 269 28.91 8.60 26.89
N GLN A 270 28.82 9.65 26.08
CA GLN A 270 28.22 9.60 24.75
C GLN A 270 29.29 9.38 23.68
N LEU A 271 29.10 8.38 22.83
CA LEU A 271 29.87 8.22 21.59
C LEU A 271 29.16 8.93 20.44
N GLN A 272 29.94 9.60 19.59
CA GLN A 272 29.47 10.19 18.35
C GLN A 272 30.44 9.82 17.22
N LEU A 273 29.94 9.22 16.14
CA LEU A 273 30.70 8.96 14.91
C LEU A 273 29.99 9.64 13.74
N SER A 274 30.72 10.47 13.00
CA SER A 274 30.20 11.15 11.82
C SER A 274 30.59 10.40 10.56
N CYS A 275 29.72 10.40 9.56
CA CYS A 275 30.04 9.92 8.23
C CYS A 275 29.23 10.70 7.20
N LYS A 276 29.90 11.25 6.18
CA LYS A 276 29.25 11.98 5.09
C LYS A 276 29.85 11.55 3.76
N ALA A 277 29.00 11.31 2.78
CA ALA A 277 29.39 11.01 1.42
C ALA A 277 28.59 11.85 0.43
N VAL A 278 29.16 12.06 -0.75
CA VAL A 278 28.51 12.63 -1.93
C VAL A 278 28.48 11.61 -3.04
N GLY A 279 27.58 11.78 -3.98
CA GLY A 279 27.41 10.92 -5.14
C GLY A 279 26.18 11.37 -5.90
N ASP A 280 26.04 10.89 -7.12
CA ASP A 280 24.85 11.10 -7.94
C ASP A 280 24.43 9.74 -8.53
N PRO A 281 23.36 9.11 -8.04
CA PRO A 281 22.41 9.61 -7.02
C PRO A 281 23.00 9.82 -5.63
N GLU A 282 22.35 10.65 -4.80
CA GLU A 282 22.75 10.91 -3.42
C GLU A 282 22.86 9.59 -2.63
N PRO A 283 24.02 9.28 -2.02
CA PRO A 283 24.23 7.99 -1.39
C PRO A 283 23.51 7.86 -0.05
N SER A 284 22.91 6.70 0.17
CA SER A 284 22.43 6.29 1.49
C SER A 284 23.60 5.88 2.39
N ILE A 285 23.52 6.22 3.68
CA ILE A 285 24.51 5.82 4.69
C ILE A 285 23.90 4.79 5.65
N THR A 286 24.59 3.67 5.83
CA THR A 286 24.28 2.68 6.87
C THR A 286 25.48 2.47 7.79
N TRP A 287 25.21 2.00 9.02
CA TRP A 287 26.24 1.73 10.02
C TRP A 287 26.20 0.25 10.43
N ALA A 288 27.37 -0.33 10.62
CA ALA A 288 27.55 -1.67 11.17
C ALA A 288 28.59 -1.65 12.29
N LYS A 289 28.44 -2.55 13.27
CA LYS A 289 29.43 -2.82 14.32
C LYS A 289 29.85 -4.28 14.21
N ASP A 290 31.15 -4.52 14.09
CA ASP A 290 31.73 -5.87 13.94
C ASP A 290 31.02 -6.68 12.84
N ASP A 291 30.80 -6.03 11.68
CA ASP A 291 30.07 -6.55 10.51
C ASP A 291 28.59 -6.87 10.70
N ILE A 292 27.98 -6.43 11.80
CA ILE A 292 26.54 -6.55 12.06
C ILE A 292 25.90 -5.18 11.90
N ASP A 293 24.91 -5.07 11.01
CA ASP A 293 24.15 -3.84 10.79
C ASP A 293 23.51 -3.33 12.10
N LEU A 294 23.66 -2.04 12.36
CA LEU A 294 23.12 -1.39 13.54
C LEU A 294 21.68 -0.94 13.28
N GLU A 295 20.75 -1.49 14.05
CA GLU A 295 19.36 -1.06 14.08
C GLU A 295 19.18 0.14 15.03
N PRO A 296 18.64 1.28 14.57
CA PRO A 296 18.35 2.41 15.44
C PRO A 296 17.36 2.03 16.55
N GLY A 297 17.61 2.53 17.76
CA GLY A 297 16.77 2.32 18.94
C GLY A 297 16.87 3.50 19.92
N GLN A 298 16.44 3.31 21.16
CA GLN A 298 16.50 4.39 22.16
C GLN A 298 17.93 4.85 22.47
N ARG A 299 18.88 3.89 22.56
CA ARG A 299 20.27 4.13 22.96
C ARG A 299 21.19 4.44 21.79
N VAL A 300 20.98 3.78 20.66
CA VAL A 300 21.76 3.92 19.40
C VAL A 300 20.90 4.67 18.41
N GLN A 301 21.28 5.89 18.03
CA GLN A 301 20.51 6.75 17.15
C GLN A 301 21.35 7.15 15.94
N VAL A 302 20.73 7.20 14.77
CA VAL A 302 21.33 7.76 13.56
C VAL A 302 20.53 9.00 13.18
N PHE A 303 21.19 10.15 13.17
CA PHE A 303 20.57 11.44 12.86
C PHE A 303 20.42 11.65 11.35
N GLN A 304 19.60 12.62 10.94
CA GLN A 304 19.40 12.97 9.52
C GLN A 304 20.69 13.35 8.78
N ASN A 305 21.71 13.82 9.50
CA ASN A 305 23.03 14.11 8.96
C ASN A 305 23.96 12.87 8.95
N ASN A 306 23.39 11.67 9.06
CA ASN A 306 24.06 10.37 9.09
C ASN A 306 25.04 10.15 10.25
N THR A 307 24.97 10.99 11.29
CA THR A 307 25.78 10.86 12.50
C THR A 307 25.21 9.78 13.41
N LEU A 308 26.04 8.80 13.78
CA LEU A 308 25.74 7.77 14.77
C LEU A 308 26.01 8.31 16.19
N ILE A 309 25.04 8.19 17.08
CA ILE A 309 25.16 8.56 18.50
C ILE A 309 24.78 7.35 19.37
N ILE A 310 25.65 7.02 20.33
CA ILE A 310 25.34 6.10 21.42
C ILE A 310 25.34 6.91 22.72
N SER A 311 24.16 7.10 23.31
CA SER A 311 23.97 8.09 24.40
C SER A 311 24.61 7.69 25.73
N LYS A 312 24.65 6.39 26.03
CA LYS A 312 25.25 5.84 27.24
C LYS A 312 26.08 4.62 26.85
N VAL A 313 27.39 4.82 26.74
CA VAL A 313 28.33 3.79 26.29
C VAL A 313 28.51 2.71 27.35
N GLU A 314 28.43 1.46 26.91
CA GLU A 314 28.68 0.25 27.68
C GLU A 314 29.97 -0.43 27.19
N ARG A 315 30.57 -1.32 28.00
CA ARG A 315 31.81 -2.01 27.61
C ARG A 315 31.66 -2.84 26.31
N THR A 316 30.47 -3.35 26.05
CA THR A 316 30.10 -4.12 24.86
C THR A 316 30.01 -3.27 23.59
N ASP A 317 29.96 -1.94 23.71
CA ASP A 317 29.96 -1.04 22.56
C ASP A 317 31.36 -0.88 21.94
N GLY A 318 32.41 -1.36 22.60
CA GLY A 318 33.74 -1.44 21.99
C GLY A 318 33.74 -2.38 20.79
N GLY A 319 34.48 -2.01 19.73
CA GLY A 319 34.53 -2.78 18.50
C GLY A 319 34.85 -1.92 17.28
N GLN A 320 34.81 -2.57 16.12
CA GLN A 320 35.00 -1.91 14.83
C GLN A 320 33.66 -1.42 14.29
N TYR A 321 33.56 -0.12 14.08
CA TYR A 321 32.40 0.50 13.45
C TYR A 321 32.70 0.75 11.98
N LYS A 322 31.74 0.44 11.12
CA LYS A 322 31.82 0.59 9.68
C LYS A 322 30.69 1.47 9.20
N CYS A 323 31.02 2.61 8.62
CA CYS A 323 30.09 3.39 7.82
C CYS A 323 30.11 2.89 6.39
N VAL A 324 28.95 2.67 5.78
CA VAL A 324 28.80 2.23 4.40
C VAL A 324 27.98 3.25 3.63
N ALA A 325 28.59 3.88 2.64
CA ALA A 325 27.92 4.77 1.69
C ALA A 325 27.58 4.00 0.41
N SER A 326 26.32 4.03 -0.02
CA SER A 326 25.84 3.26 -1.16
C SER A 326 24.86 4.04 -2.03
N ASN A 327 25.08 4.01 -3.34
CA ASN A 327 24.08 4.38 -4.36
C ASN A 327 24.01 3.29 -5.45
N SER A 328 23.27 3.54 -6.54
CA SER A 328 23.09 2.58 -7.63
C SER A 328 24.37 2.27 -8.43
N LEU A 329 25.41 3.11 -8.34
CA LEU A 329 26.69 2.92 -9.03
C LEU A 329 27.74 2.19 -8.19
N GLY A 330 27.55 2.08 -6.87
CA GLY A 330 28.48 1.35 -6.04
C GLY A 330 28.38 1.62 -4.55
N ARG A 331 29.35 1.09 -3.82
CA ARG A 331 29.44 1.15 -2.37
C ARG A 331 30.88 1.46 -1.95
N LYS A 332 31.04 2.37 -0.99
CA LYS A 332 32.31 2.60 -0.27
C LYS A 332 32.09 2.44 1.23
N SER A 333 33.08 1.89 1.92
CA SER A 333 33.01 1.68 3.37
C SER A 333 34.24 2.25 4.07
N PHE A 334 34.02 2.78 5.26
CA PHE A 334 35.04 3.41 6.09
C PHE A 334 34.90 2.92 7.53
N GLU A 335 36.03 2.63 8.16
CA GLU A 335 36.06 1.96 9.46
C GLU A 335 36.70 2.84 10.53
N ALA A 336 36.18 2.75 11.75
CA ALA A 336 36.76 3.35 12.94
C ALA A 336 36.74 2.35 14.10
N MET A 337 37.83 2.30 14.85
CA MET A 337 37.94 1.52 16.08
C MET A 337 37.45 2.34 17.27
N VAL A 338 36.54 1.78 18.05
CA VAL A 338 36.07 2.37 19.30
C VAL A 338 36.57 1.55 20.49
N ASN A 339 37.38 2.19 21.33
CA ASN A 339 37.86 1.63 22.59
C ASN A 339 37.01 2.17 23.74
N VAL A 340 36.55 1.30 24.64
CA VAL A 340 35.76 1.71 25.81
C VAL A 340 36.59 1.59 27.08
N ASN A 341 36.85 2.72 27.72
CA ASN A 341 37.55 2.77 29.00
C ASN A 341 36.54 2.56 30.14
N GLY A 342 36.79 1.58 30.98
CA GLY A 342 36.13 1.47 32.28
C GLY A 342 37.16 1.71 33.36
N LEU A 343 36.97 2.73 34.19
CA LEU A 343 37.42 2.59 35.57
C LEU A 343 36.69 1.36 36.11
N ALA A 344 37.44 0.44 36.73
CA ALA A 344 36.81 -0.50 37.64
C ALA A 344 35.96 0.36 38.58
N GLU A 345 34.65 0.14 38.64
CA GLU A 345 33.95 0.51 39.85
C GLU A 345 34.74 -0.17 40.96
N ASN A 346 35.40 0.64 41.80
CA ASN A 346 35.94 0.16 43.04
C ASN A 346 34.76 -0.50 43.73
N GLY A 347 34.69 -1.83 43.64
CA GLY A 347 33.80 -2.63 44.43
C GLY A 347 34.07 -2.19 45.85
N SER A 348 33.10 -1.46 46.41
CA SER A 348 33.06 -1.20 47.83
C SER A 348 33.20 -2.56 48.48
N ASN A 349 34.30 -2.73 49.23
CA ASN A 349 34.44 -3.80 50.20
C ASN A 349 33.20 -3.79 51.09
N THR A 350 32.22 -4.61 50.74
CA THR A 350 31.23 -5.13 51.65
C THR A 350 31.32 -6.64 51.52
N MET A 351 32.21 -7.16 52.35
CA MET A 351 32.17 -8.52 52.89
C MET A 351 30.72 -8.93 53.11
N PHE A 352 30.21 -9.94 52.39
CA PHE A 352 29.33 -10.99 52.90
C PHE A 352 29.10 -12.07 51.82
N GLY A 353 29.44 -13.32 52.15
CA GLY A 353 28.71 -14.49 51.67
C GLY A 353 29.22 -15.20 50.42
N VAL A 354 30.27 -15.99 50.58
CA VAL A 354 30.53 -17.16 49.72
C VAL A 354 29.42 -18.19 50.01
N ILE A 355 28.62 -18.56 49.03
CA ILE A 355 27.91 -19.86 49.03
C ILE A 355 28.15 -20.50 47.65
N PRO A 356 28.90 -21.60 47.54
CA PRO A 356 29.19 -22.23 46.27
C PRO A 356 27.98 -23.06 45.79
N PHE A 357 27.63 -22.90 44.52
CA PHE A 357 26.78 -23.82 43.78
C PHE A 357 27.53 -25.14 43.58
N PHE A 358 27.35 -26.10 44.49
CA PHE A 358 27.57 -27.51 44.19
C PHE A 358 26.65 -28.40 45.06
N ILE A 359 25.94 -29.29 44.36
CA ILE A 359 25.30 -30.53 44.83
C ILE A 359 23.86 -30.39 45.40
N ILE A 360 22.86 -30.63 44.55
CA ILE A 360 21.57 -31.20 44.96
C ILE A 360 21.49 -32.60 44.35
N ILE A 361 21.75 -33.61 45.19
CA ILE A 361 21.45 -35.02 44.94
C ILE A 361 20.83 -35.58 46.23
N ILE A 362 19.55 -35.96 46.11
CA ILE A 362 18.88 -37.13 46.73
C ILE A 362 18.35 -37.03 48.17
N ILE A 363 17.00 -37.12 48.22
CA ILE A 363 16.14 -37.89 49.14
C ILE A 363 16.18 -37.54 50.63
N PHE A 364 15.04 -37.06 51.16
CA PHE A 364 14.49 -37.66 52.38
C PHE A 364 12.96 -37.72 52.33
N ALA A 365 12.46 -38.93 52.50
CA ALA A 365 11.08 -39.28 52.73
C ALA A 365 10.63 -38.88 54.14
N ASN A 366 9.33 -38.58 54.25
CA ASN A 366 8.41 -38.88 55.34
C ASN A 366 8.94 -38.95 56.78
N CYS A 367 8.46 -38.05 57.65
CA CYS A 367 7.53 -38.43 58.74
C CYS A 367 7.10 -37.18 59.52
N VAL A 368 5.86 -36.72 59.35
CA VAL A 368 5.18 -35.87 60.35
C VAL A 368 4.20 -36.78 61.06
N LEU A 369 4.59 -37.23 62.26
CA LEU A 369 3.69 -37.82 63.23
C LEU A 369 3.06 -36.70 64.06
N TYR A 370 1.75 -36.52 63.85
CA TYR A 370 0.71 -36.57 64.88
C TYR A 370 1.02 -35.96 66.26
N ASN A 371 0.43 -34.79 66.55
CA ASN A 371 -0.45 -34.55 67.70
C ASN A 371 -0.81 -33.07 67.79
N ASP A 372 -2.09 -32.73 67.61
CA ASP A 372 -2.76 -31.76 68.46
C ASP A 372 -4.26 -32.11 68.56
N ILE A 373 -4.71 -32.13 69.81
CA ILE A 373 -6.01 -32.53 70.34
C ILE A 373 -6.80 -31.24 70.60
N LEU A 374 -7.92 -31.04 69.88
CA LEU A 374 -9.25 -30.60 70.35
C LEU A 374 -10.17 -30.28 69.17
#